data_AF-A0AAN4Z679-F1
#
_entry.id   AF-A0AAN4Z679-F1
#
_cell.length_a   1.000
_cell.length_b   1.000
_cell.length_c   1.000
_cell.angle_alpha   90.00
_cell.angle_beta   90.00
_cell.angle_gamma   90.00
#
_symmetry.space_group_name_H-M   'P 1'
#
loop_
_entity.id
_entity.type
_entity.pdbx_description
1 polymer ?
#
loop_
_entity_poly.entity_id
_entity_poly.type
_entity_poly.pdbx_seq_one_letter_code
_entity_poly.pdbx_strand_id
1 'polypeptide(L)' 'NNNNNNKTCEDCEFVAASPAALIIHKRRHTGERPFECSGNGTCTMTFVTKGNLDRHIRFVHQSQICKQAH' A
#
# COMPACT_ATOMS: atom_id res chain seq x y z
N ASN A 1 16.87 13.49 10.33
CA ASN A 1 16.69 13.85 8.91
C ASN A 1 17.50 12.84 8.09
N ASN A 2 16.95 11.64 7.87
CA ASN A 2 17.69 10.53 7.25
C ASN A 2 17.43 10.52 5.75
N ASN A 3 18.21 11.32 5.02
CA ASN A 3 18.37 11.20 3.57
C ASN A 3 19.16 9.92 3.26
N ASN A 4 18.53 8.77 3.48
CA ASN A 4 19.07 7.50 3.04
C ASN A 4 18.79 7.39 1.54
N ASN A 5 19.71 7.92 0.73
CA ASN A 5 19.77 7.70 -0.72
C ASN A 5 20.01 6.23 -1.10
N ASN A 6 20.01 5.32 -0.11
CA ASN A 6 20.18 3.90 -0.31
C ASN A 6 18.92 3.29 -0.94
N LYS A 7 19.14 2.49 -1.98
CA LYS A 7 18.10 1.78 -2.74
C LYS A 7 18.14 0.27 -2.48
N THR A 8 19.18 -0.27 -1.85
CA THR A 8 19.28 -1.70 -1.50
C THR A 8 18.62 -2.01 -0.17
N CYS A 9 17.95 -3.15 -0.11
CA CYS A 9 17.50 -3.74 1.13
C CYS A 9 18.67 -4.45 1.84
N GLU A 10 18.67 -4.42 3.17
CA GLU A 10 19.70 -5.08 4.00
C GLU A 10 19.26 -6.49 4.42
N ASP A 11 17.95 -6.74 4.48
CA ASP A 11 17.36 -8.02 4.88
C ASP A 11 17.20 -8.98 3.68
N CYS A 12 17.42 -8.50 2.45
CA CYS A 12 17.35 -9.30 1.23
C CYS A 12 18.07 -8.64 0.05
N GLU A 13 18.24 -9.36 -1.06
CA GLU A 13 18.93 -8.88 -2.27
C GLU A 13 18.09 -7.93 -3.14
N PHE A 14 16.99 -7.38 -2.61
CA PHE A 14 16.12 -6.49 -3.38
C PHE A 14 16.71 -5.09 -3.52
N VAL A 15 16.69 -4.57 -4.76
CA VAL A 15 17.06 -3.19 -5.07
C VAL A 15 15.82 -2.42 -5.55
N ALA A 16 15.47 -1.37 -4.82
CA ALA A 16 14.36 -0.49 -5.14
C ALA A 16 14.74 0.55 -6.20
N ALA A 17 13.77 0.99 -6.99
CA ALA A 17 13.99 2.08 -7.95
C ALA A 17 14.23 3.45 -7.26
N SER A 18 13.69 3.63 -6.05
CA SER A 18 13.81 4.85 -5.27
C SER A 18 13.87 4.55 -3.75
N PRO A 19 14.42 5.47 -2.94
CA PRO A 19 14.41 5.33 -1.48
C PRO A 19 13.00 5.15 -0.89
N ALA A 20 12.00 5.85 -1.44
CA ALA A 20 10.61 5.69 -1.02
C ALA A 20 10.08 4.27 -1.29
N ALA A 21 10.43 3.69 -2.43
CA ALA A 21 10.07 2.30 -2.74
C ALA A 21 10.79 1.30 -1.82
N LEU A 22 12.02 1.60 -1.38
CA LEU A 22 12.73 0.79 -0.39
C LEU A 22 12.03 0.80 0.97
N ILE A 23 11.55 1.97 1.43
CA ILE A 23 10.80 2.08 2.69
C ILE A 23 9.52 1.22 2.62
N ILE A 24 8.78 1.29 1.51
CA ILE A 24 7.60 0.47 1.29
C ILE A 24 7.98 -1.02 1.25
N HIS A 25 9.09 -1.37 0.59
CA HIS A 25 9.59 -2.74 0.54
C HIS A 25 9.91 -3.29 1.93
N LYS A 26 10.59 -2.51 2.80
CA LYS A 26 10.94 -2.94 4.16
C LYS A 26 9.72 -3.33 5.00
N ARG A 27 8.54 -2.78 4.72
CA ARG A 27 7.27 -3.18 5.38
C ARG A 27 6.89 -4.63 5.12
N ARG A 28 7.41 -5.27 4.07
CA ARG A 28 7.22 -6.71 3.84
C ARG A 28 7.95 -7.57 4.87
N HIS A 29 9.08 -7.07 5.39
CA HIS A 29 9.86 -7.76 6.43
C HIS A 29 9.26 -7.52 7.82
N THR A 30 8.82 -6.28 8.10
CA THR A 30 8.23 -5.94 9.40
C THR A 30 6.76 -6.35 9.53
N GLY A 31 6.07 -6.58 8.41
CA GLY A 31 4.63 -6.86 8.39
C GLY A 31 3.76 -5.62 8.63
N GLU A 32 4.35 -4.42 8.72
CA GLU A 32 3.61 -3.20 8.98
C GLU A 32 2.62 -2.86 7.86
N ARG A 33 1.35 -2.72 8.23
CA ARG A 33 0.25 -2.35 7.33
C ARG A 33 -0.51 -1.16 7.91
N PRO A 34 0.05 0.06 7.79
CA PRO A 34 -0.51 1.23 8.45
C PRO A 34 -1.82 1.74 7.84
N PHE A 35 -2.23 1.23 6.67
CA PHE A 35 -3.42 1.68 5.98
C PHE A 35 -4.57 0.70 6.21
N GLU A 36 -5.44 1.01 7.17
CA GLU A 36 -6.65 0.23 7.47
C GLU A 36 -7.84 0.68 6.62
N CYS A 37 -8.68 -0.27 6.22
CA CYS A 37 -9.92 0.03 5.53
C CYS A 37 -10.98 0.58 6.49
N SER A 38 -11.48 1.79 6.17
CA SER A 38 -12.63 2.38 6.88
C SER A 38 -13.93 2.32 6.06
N GLY A 39 -13.95 1.54 4.97
CA GLY A 39 -15.03 1.56 3.96
C GLY A 39 -16.36 0.96 4.43
N ASN A 40 -16.34 0.24 5.54
CA ASN A 40 -17.47 -0.40 6.20
C ASN A 40 -16.94 -0.82 7.57
N GLY A 41 -17.65 -0.58 8.67
CA GLY A 41 -17.22 -0.95 10.03
C GLY A 41 -16.96 -2.46 10.25
N THR A 42 -17.27 -3.31 9.27
CA THR A 42 -16.94 -4.75 9.26
C THR A 42 -15.70 -5.11 8.44
N CYS A 43 -15.11 -4.18 7.70
CA CYS A 43 -13.90 -4.43 6.91
C CYS A 43 -12.65 -4.13 7.72
N THR A 44 -11.91 -5.18 8.10
CA THR A 44 -10.67 -5.08 8.88
C THR A 44 -9.41 -5.22 8.02
N MET A 45 -9.55 -5.03 6.70
CA MET A 45 -8.44 -5.22 5.75
C MET A 45 -7.40 -4.12 5.92
N THR A 46 -6.14 -4.51 6.06
CA THR A 46 -5.00 -3.59 6.17
C THR A 46 -4.03 -3.75 5.00
N PHE A 47 -3.46 -2.62 4.58
CA PHE A 47 -2.64 -2.50 3.38
C PHE A 47 -1.30 -1.85 3.68
N VAL A 48 -0.30 -2.24 2.91
CA VAL A 48 1.06 -1.71 3.00
C VAL A 48 1.17 -0.31 2.38
N THR A 49 0.31 0.00 1.39
CA THR A 49 0.31 1.27 0.66
C THR A 49 -1.09 1.85 0.52
N LYS A 50 -1.18 3.18 0.45
CA LYS A 50 -2.44 3.89 0.24
C LYS A 50 -3.11 3.52 -1.09
N GLY A 51 -2.36 3.43 -2.19
CA GLY A 51 -2.94 3.05 -3.49
C GLY A 51 -3.60 1.66 -3.51
N ASN A 52 -3.08 0.72 -2.70
CA ASN A 52 -3.72 -0.58 -2.53
C ASN A 52 -5.04 -0.47 -1.74
N LEU A 53 -5.06 0.35 -0.69
CA LEU A 53 -6.29 0.66 0.06
C LEU A 53 -7.34 1.36 -0.82
N ASP A 54 -6.95 2.39 -1.57
CA ASP A 54 -7.84 3.15 -2.45
C ASP A 54 -8.47 2.22 -3.51
N ARG A 55 -7.67 1.33 -4.09
CA ARG A 55 -8.15 0.29 -5.01
C ARG A 55 -9.13 -0.64 -4.32
N HIS A 56 -8.80 -1.13 -3.12
CA HIS A 56 -9.69 -1.99 -2.36
C HIS A 56 -11.04 -1.31 -2.09
N ILE A 57 -11.03 -0.08 -1.57
CA ILE A 57 -12.26 0.69 -1.32
C ILE A 57 -13.06 0.84 -2.60
N ARG A 58 -12.42 1.22 -3.72
CA ARG A 58 -13.09 1.43 -5.00
C ARG A 58 -13.85 0.21 -5.51
N PHE A 59 -13.24 -0.97 -5.41
CA PHE A 59 -13.82 -2.21 -5.96
C PHE A 59 -14.71 -2.98 -4.97
N VAL A 60 -14.39 -2.91 -3.67
CA VAL A 60 -15.06 -3.71 -2.64
C VAL A 60 -16.16 -2.92 -1.93
N HIS A 61 -15.97 -1.63 -1.68
CA HIS A 61 -16.90 -0.81 -0.91
C HIS A 61 -17.65 0.23 -1.75
N GLN A 62 -17.03 0.71 -2.82
CA GLN A 62 -17.58 1.74 -3.70
C GLN A 62 -18.13 1.15 -4.99
N SER A 63 -18.69 -0.06 -4.94
CA SER A 63 -19.35 -0.75 -6.07
C SER A 63 -20.44 0.14 -6.68
N GLN A 64 -20.01 1.03 -7.57
CA GLN A 64 -20.77 1.94 -8.42
C GLN A 64 -20.11 1.91 -9.82
N ILE A 65 -19.47 0.79 -10.19
CA ILE A 65 -18.91 0.55 -11.52
C ILE A 65 -20.05 0.15 -12.46
N CYS A 66 -20.98 1.09 -12.68
CA CYS A 66 -21.75 1.32 -13.89
C CYS A 66 -22.81 2.39 -13.58
N LYS A 67 -22.44 3.67 -13.68
CA LYS A 67 -23.40 4.69 -14.11
C LYS A 67 -23.07 5.03 -15.55
N GLN A 68 -23.57 4.17 -16.43
CA GLN A 68 -23.93 4.44 -17.82
C GLN A 68 -22.90 5.24 -18.66
N ALA A 69 -22.14 4.52 -19.50
CA ALA A 69 -21.74 5.08 -20.78
C ALA A 69 -22.89 4.82 -21.76
N HIS A 70 -23.62 5.88 -22.13
CA HIS A 70 -24.44 5.89 -23.32
C HIS A 70 -23.56 6.11 -24.54
#